data_AF-A0A0K2U8L0-F1
#
_entry.id   AF-A0A0K2U8L0-F1
#
_cell.length_a   1.000
_cell.length_b   1.000
_cell.length_c   1.000
_cell.angle_alpha   90.00
_cell.angle_beta   90.00
_cell.angle_gamma   90.00
#
_symmetry.space_group_name_H-M   'P 1'
#
loop_
_entity.id
_entity.type
_entity.pdbx_description
1 polymer ?
#
loop_
_entity_poly.entity_id
_entity_poly.type
_entity_poly.pdbx_seq_one_letter_code
_entity_poly.pdbx_strand_id
1 'polypeptide(L)'
;GHSQSDIHMINLSLVMDFHILTDPTNSSNGSAKDYLPPLPNLNVQKLENRLKDSVEKKKRLIMGYKDGVSIEGQTLFRAICKTLDEVVWEGDNICIMNMVTISPPYMPENVKGTKNMKAFNHVKKILLM
;
A
#
# COMPACT_ATOMS: atom_id res chain seq x y z
N GLY A 1 -17.35 -7.23 -24.83
CA GLY A 1 -16.18 -7.68 -25.62
C GLY A 1 -14.93 -7.30 -24.87
N HIS A 2 -14.21 -8.27 -24.33
CA HIS A 2 -12.94 -8.02 -23.65
C HIS A 2 -11.83 -8.03 -24.71
N SER A 3 -11.09 -6.93 -24.83
CA SER A 3 -9.85 -6.89 -25.62
C SER A 3 -8.81 -7.74 -24.87
N GLN A 4 -8.46 -8.90 -25.43
CA GLN A 4 -7.31 -9.69 -25.00
C GLN A 4 -6.07 -9.05 -25.62
N SER A 5 -5.36 -8.24 -24.83
CA SER A 5 -4.04 -7.71 -25.21
C SER A 5 -3.00 -8.39 -24.35
N ASP A 6 -2.10 -9.16 -24.97
CA ASP A 6 -0.98 -9.80 -24.29
C ASP A 6 0.23 -8.86 -24.28
N ILE A 7 0.69 -8.48 -23.09
CA ILE A 7 1.87 -7.63 -22.91
C ILE A 7 3.06 -8.51 -22.54
N HIS A 8 4.09 -8.52 -23.40
CA HIS A 8 5.36 -9.18 -23.13
C HIS A 8 6.44 -8.12 -22.92
N MET A 9 7.15 -8.20 -21.79
CA MET A 9 8.28 -7.30 -21.49
C MET A 9 9.57 -8.09 -21.60
N ILE A 10 10.47 -7.67 -22.48
CA ILE A 10 11.75 -8.34 -22.74
C ILE A 10 12.88 -7.36 -22.36
N ASN A 11 13.85 -7.85 -21.60
CA ASN A 11 15.05 -7.09 -21.29
C ASN A 11 16.01 -7.12 -22.50
N LEU A 12 16.18 -5.98 -23.17
CA LEU A 12 17.03 -5.88 -24.36
C LEU A 12 18.54 -5.84 -24.06
N SER A 13 18.97 -5.76 -22.80
CA SER A 13 20.41 -5.73 -22.45
C SER A 13 21.17 -7.01 -22.80
N LEU A 14 20.47 -8.15 -22.93
CA LEU A 14 21.03 -9.44 -23.31
C LEU A 14 20.69 -9.82 -24.77
N VAL A 15 20.10 -8.89 -25.52
CA VAL A 15 19.69 -9.11 -26.90
C VAL A 15 20.80 -8.58 -27.81
N MET A 16 21.45 -9.47 -28.56
CA MET A 16 22.49 -9.07 -29.50
C MET A 16 21.94 -8.31 -30.70
N ASP A 17 20.75 -8.68 -31.16
CA ASP A 17 20.10 -8.06 -32.31
C ASP A 17 18.57 -8.23 -32.23
N PHE A 18 17.82 -7.28 -32.78
CA PHE A 18 16.37 -7.36 -32.90
C PHE A 18 15.91 -6.78 -34.24
N HIS A 19 14.93 -7.45 -34.86
CA HIS A 19 14.35 -7.00 -36.12
C HIS A 19 12.85 -6.86 -35.97
N ILE A 20 12.33 -5.72 -36.44
CA ILE A 20 10.89 -5.47 -36.49
C ILE A 20 10.35 -6.17 -37.73
N LEU A 21 9.54 -7.21 -37.54
CA LEU A 21 8.96 -8.00 -38.64
C LEU A 21 7.82 -7.26 -39.35
N THR A 22 6.97 -6.59 -38.56
CA THR A 22 5.84 -5.80 -39.06
C THR A 22 5.67 -4.59 -38.18
N ASP A 23 5.73 -3.40 -38.77
CA ASP A 23 5.37 -2.17 -38.10
C ASP A 23 3.97 -1.72 -38.55
N PRO A 24 2.97 -1.78 -37.67
CA PRO A 24 1.63 -1.29 -37.98
C PRO A 24 1.61 0.19 -38.44
N THR A 25 2.59 1.00 -38.06
CA THR A 25 2.62 2.44 -38.39
C THR A 25 3.19 2.78 -39.77
N ASN A 26 3.86 1.83 -40.45
CA ASN A 26 4.55 2.05 -41.73
C ASN A 26 3.90 1.38 -42.95
N SER A 27 2.72 0.77 -42.80
CA SER A 27 2.03 0.12 -43.92
C SER A 27 1.34 1.17 -44.81
N SER A 28 1.82 1.35 -46.04
CA SER A 28 1.23 2.23 -47.06
C SER A 28 -0.12 1.73 -47.61
N ASN A 29 -0.60 0.57 -47.14
CA ASN A 29 -1.88 -0.02 -47.51
C ASN A 29 -2.65 -0.37 -46.23
N GLY A 30 -3.61 0.50 -45.85
CA GLY A 30 -4.46 0.35 -44.66
C GLY A 30 -3.73 0.77 -43.38
N SER A 31 -4.18 1.85 -42.74
CA SER A 31 -3.57 2.34 -41.51
C SER A 31 -3.78 1.28 -40.42
N ALA A 32 -2.74 0.72 -39.82
CA ALA A 32 -2.96 -0.26 -38.75
C ALA A 32 -3.62 0.33 -37.49
N LYS A 33 -3.87 1.65 -37.47
CA LYS A 33 -4.83 2.30 -36.57
C LYS A 33 -6.25 1.70 -36.68
N ASP A 34 -6.60 1.10 -37.80
CA ASP A 34 -7.93 0.52 -38.05
C ASP A 34 -8.11 -0.87 -37.40
N TYR A 35 -7.02 -1.54 -37.03
CA TYR A 35 -7.04 -2.90 -36.45
C TYR A 35 -6.70 -2.96 -34.96
N LEU A 36 -6.16 -1.88 -34.39
CA LEU A 36 -5.81 -1.82 -32.97
C LEU A 36 -6.92 -1.12 -32.18
N PRO A 37 -7.42 -1.73 -31.09
CA PRO A 37 -8.35 -1.03 -30.20
C PRO A 37 -7.66 0.24 -29.65
N PRO A 38 -8.39 1.36 -29.51
CA PRO A 38 -7.83 2.57 -28.93
C PRO A 38 -7.31 2.27 -27.53
N LEU A 39 -6.10 2.76 -27.23
CA LEU A 39 -5.53 2.60 -25.90
C LEU A 39 -6.48 3.21 -24.86
N PRO A 40 -6.68 2.54 -23.71
CA PRO A 40 -7.50 3.11 -22.66
C PRO A 40 -6.88 4.42 -22.17
N ASN A 41 -7.73 5.42 -21.95
CA ASN A 41 -7.28 6.69 -21.39
C ASN A 41 -6.61 6.46 -20.03
N LEU A 42 -5.36 6.93 -19.90
CA LEU A 42 -4.60 6.82 -18.67
C LEU A 42 -5.17 7.78 -17.62
N ASN A 43 -5.66 7.24 -16.51
CA ASN A 43 -6.11 8.07 -15.40
C ASN A 43 -4.92 8.45 -14.50
N VAL A 44 -4.32 9.61 -14.78
CA VAL A 44 -3.16 10.13 -14.04
C VAL A 44 -3.46 10.32 -12.55
N GLN A 45 -4.67 10.77 -12.20
CA GLN A 45 -5.08 10.97 -10.80
C GLN A 45 -5.08 9.66 -10.01
N LYS A 46 -5.52 8.54 -10.61
CA LYS A 46 -5.44 7.22 -9.98
C LYS A 46 -3.99 6.80 -9.73
N LEU A 47 -3.07 7.13 -10.63
CA LEU A 47 -1.64 6.84 -10.45
C LEU A 47 -1.04 7.67 -9.31
N GLU A 48 -1.37 8.97 -9.25
CA GLU A 48 -0.94 9.84 -8.16
C GLU A 48 -1.43 9.36 -6.79
N ASN A 49 -2.69 8.93 -6.70
CA ASN A 49 -3.23 8.35 -5.47
C ASN A 49 -2.47 7.07 -5.07
N ARG A 50 -2.25 6.16 -6.02
CA ARG A 50 -1.45 4.94 -5.76
C ARG A 50 -0.03 5.26 -5.29
N LEU A 51 0.58 6.31 -5.83
CA LEU A 51 1.89 6.78 -5.41
C LEU A 51 1.84 7.27 -3.95
N LYS A 52 0.89 8.14 -3.61
CA LYS A 52 0.68 8.64 -2.25
C LYS A 52 0.45 7.49 -1.25
N ASP A 53 -0.44 6.55 -1.57
CA ASP A 53 -0.75 5.38 -0.75
C ASP A 53 0.51 4.52 -0.50
N SER A 54 1.33 4.32 -1.54
CA SER A 54 2.56 3.54 -1.44
C SER A 54 3.61 4.22 -0.55
N VAL A 55 3.73 5.55 -0.64
CA VAL A 55 4.62 6.34 0.21
C VAL A 55 4.16 6.29 1.66
N GLU A 56 2.88 6.53 1.92
CA GLU A 56 2.33 6.49 3.28
C GLU A 56 2.46 5.10 3.92
N LYS A 57 2.19 4.03 3.17
CA LYS A 57 2.36 2.65 3.66
C LYS A 57 3.80 2.37 4.08
N LYS A 58 4.78 2.81 3.30
CA LYS A 58 6.21 2.68 3.67
C LYS A 58 6.56 3.48 4.91
N LYS A 59 6.07 4.72 5.03
CA LYS A 59 6.27 5.55 6.22
C LYS A 59 5.73 4.87 7.48
N ARG A 60 4.50 4.33 7.44
CA ARG A 60 3.90 3.60 8.57
C ARG A 60 4.72 2.37 8.98
N LEU A 61 5.28 1.63 8.01
CA LEU A 61 6.14 0.48 8.31
C LEU A 61 7.42 0.90 9.05
N ILE A 62 8.08 1.97 8.60
CA ILE A 62 9.29 2.50 9.25
C ILE A 62 8.98 2.96 10.67
N MET A 63 7.86 3.67 10.87
CA MET A 63 7.42 4.09 12.21
C MET A 63 7.23 2.90 13.16
N GLY A 64 6.78 1.74 12.66
CA GLY A 64 6.61 0.55 13.47
C GLY A 64 7.92 -0.06 14.03
N TYR A 65 9.08 0.29 13.48
CA TYR A 65 10.40 -0.17 13.94
C TYR A 65 11.08 0.85 14.85
N LYS A 66 10.33 1.45 15.79
CA LYS A 66 10.89 2.43 16.71
C LYS A 66 11.96 1.79 17.61
N ASP A 67 13.17 2.34 17.56
CA ASP A 67 14.27 1.93 18.43
C ASP A 67 13.91 2.11 19.91
N GLY A 68 14.34 1.16 20.75
CA GLY A 68 14.10 1.16 22.19
C GLY A 68 12.74 0.59 22.64
N VAL A 69 11.84 0.26 21.70
CA VAL A 69 10.55 -0.37 22.02
C VAL A 69 10.64 -1.89 21.94
N SER A 70 9.94 -2.61 22.84
CA SER A 70 9.90 -4.07 22.85
C SER A 70 9.33 -4.65 21.54
N ILE A 71 9.72 -5.88 21.21
CA ILE A 71 9.23 -6.59 20.03
C ILE A 71 7.71 -6.78 20.05
N GLU A 72 7.13 -6.93 21.25
CA GLU A 72 5.69 -7.01 21.49
C GLU A 72 4.99 -5.70 21.09
N GLY A 73 5.52 -4.56 21.52
CA GLY A 73 5.01 -3.24 21.15
C GLY A 73 5.08 -3.00 19.65
N GLN A 74 6.21 -3.33 19.00
CA GLN A 74 6.36 -3.21 17.55
C GLN A 74 5.37 -4.11 16.78
N THR A 75 5.16 -5.34 17.27
CA THR A 75 4.22 -6.30 16.67
C THR A 75 2.79 -5.79 16.78
N LEU A 76 2.40 -5.30 17.95
CA LEU A 76 1.10 -4.71 18.19
C LEU A 76 0.85 -3.47 17.33
N PHE A 77 1.81 -2.55 17.28
CA PHE A 77 1.72 -1.35 16.45
C PHE A 77 1.45 -1.70 14.99
N ARG A 78 2.18 -2.69 14.45
CA ARG A 78 2.00 -3.16 13.08
C ARG A 78 0.63 -3.82 12.87
N ALA A 79 0.13 -4.58 13.84
CA ALA A 79 -1.19 -5.20 13.77
C ALA A 79 -2.29 -4.13 13.72
N ILE A 80 -2.20 -3.11 14.58
CA ILE A 80 -3.16 -2.00 14.62
C ILE A 80 -3.12 -1.18 13.33
N CYS A 81 -1.94 -0.85 12.81
CA CYS A 81 -1.74 -0.10 11.56
C CYS A 81 -2.36 -0.76 10.31
N LYS A 82 -2.67 -2.06 10.36
CA LYS A 82 -3.37 -2.76 9.26
C LYS A 82 -4.86 -2.47 9.21
N THR A 83 -5.44 -1.99 10.31
CA THR A 83 -6.89 -1.91 10.50
C THR A 83 -7.39 -0.55 10.94
N LEU A 84 -6.52 0.28 11.52
CA LEU A 84 -6.83 1.64 11.96
C LEU A 84 -5.83 2.63 11.33
N ASP A 85 -6.34 3.82 11.04
CA ASP A 85 -5.56 4.96 10.58
C ASP A 85 -5.09 5.82 11.78
N GLU A 86 -4.15 6.73 11.52
CA GLU A 86 -3.61 7.67 12.51
C GLU A 86 -3.05 6.99 13.78
N VAL A 87 -2.14 6.03 13.57
CA VAL A 87 -1.42 5.34 14.65
C VAL A 87 -0.01 5.92 14.73
N VAL A 88 0.36 6.42 15.91
CA VAL A 88 1.65 7.08 16.16
C VAL A 88 2.27 6.57 17.45
N TRP A 89 3.60 6.71 17.56
CA TRP A 89 4.31 6.50 18.81
C TRP A 89 4.34 7.81 19.61
N GLU A 90 4.04 7.72 20.90
CA GLU A 90 4.23 8.80 21.87
C GLU A 90 5.13 8.29 22.99
N GLY A 91 6.43 8.56 22.88
CA GLY A 91 7.42 7.83 23.66
C GLY A 91 7.31 6.33 23.36
N ASP A 92 7.14 5.51 24.38
CA ASP A 92 6.93 4.05 24.23
C ASP A 92 5.45 3.67 24.14
N ASN A 93 4.54 4.65 24.16
CA ASN A 93 3.11 4.41 24.04
C ASN A 93 2.67 4.38 22.58
N ILE A 94 1.66 3.58 22.28
CA ILE A 94 0.96 3.59 20.99
C ILE A 94 -0.27 4.48 21.14
N CYS A 95 -0.33 5.57 20.38
CA CYS A 95 -1.48 6.47 20.34
C CYS A 95 -2.25 6.29 19.02
N ILE A 96 -3.55 6.06 19.13
CA ILE A 96 -4.47 5.87 18.00
C ILE A 96 -5.47 7.02 17.98
N MET A 97 -5.48 7.78 16.88
CA MET A 97 -6.40 8.90 16.61
C MET A 97 -6.47 9.93 17.76
N ASN A 98 -5.42 10.03 18.58
CA ASN A 98 -5.39 10.84 19.81
C ASN A 98 -6.52 10.52 20.82
N MET A 99 -7.10 9.31 20.76
CA MET A 99 -8.26 8.90 21.55
C MET A 99 -8.00 7.65 22.39
N VAL A 100 -7.08 6.79 21.93
CA VAL A 100 -6.70 5.56 22.61
C VAL A 100 -5.18 5.54 22.75
N THR A 101 -4.72 5.26 23.96
CA THR A 101 -3.30 5.14 24.29
C THR A 101 -3.05 3.76 24.88
N ILE A 102 -2.07 3.05 24.35
CA ILE A 102 -1.62 1.75 24.85
C ILE A 102 -0.21 1.94 25.39
N SER A 103 -0.02 1.62 26.67
CA SER A 103 1.29 1.73 27.34
C SER A 103 1.91 0.34 27.54
N PRO A 104 3.25 0.22 27.63
CA PRO A 104 3.90 -1.01 28.08
C PRO A 104 3.30 -1.50 29.42
N PRO A 105 3.17 -2.82 29.66
CA PRO A 105 3.58 -3.97 28.82
C PRO A 105 2.61 -4.33 27.69
N TYR A 106 1.81 -3.38 27.20
CA TYR A 106 0.92 -3.54 26.04
C TYR A 106 -0.19 -4.58 26.21
N MET A 107 -0.67 -4.79 27.44
CA MET A 107 -1.77 -5.71 27.72
C MET A 107 -3.15 -5.02 27.58
N PRO A 108 -4.26 -5.78 27.48
CA PRO A 108 -5.63 -5.22 27.42
C PRO A 108 -5.98 -4.24 28.57
N GLU A 109 -5.36 -4.41 29.73
CA GLU A 109 -5.46 -3.54 30.91
C GLU A 109 -4.67 -2.23 30.76
N ASN A 110 -3.64 -2.19 29.93
CA ASN A 110 -2.83 -0.99 29.67
C ASN A 110 -3.41 -0.06 28.59
N VAL A 111 -4.60 -0.39 28.07
CA VAL A 111 -5.34 0.42 27.11
C VAL A 111 -6.15 1.49 27.84
N LYS A 112 -5.80 2.74 27.63
CA LYS A 112 -6.54 3.92 28.11
C LYS A 112 -7.28 4.57 26.95
N GLY A 113 -8.52 5.01 27.20
CA GLY A 113 -9.35 5.68 26.20
C GLY A 113 -10.85 5.53 26.49
N THR A 114 -11.66 6.15 25.65
CA THR A 114 -13.12 6.15 25.81
C THR A 114 -13.72 4.80 25.39
N LYS A 115 -14.29 4.05 26.36
CA LYS A 115 -14.85 2.70 26.16
C LYS A 115 -15.94 2.60 25.08
N ASN A 116 -16.64 3.71 24.81
CA ASN A 116 -17.71 3.75 23.80
C ASN A 116 -17.19 3.89 22.36
N MET A 117 -15.87 4.03 22.15
CA MET A 117 -15.31 4.20 20.81
C MET A 117 -15.02 2.87 20.13
N LYS A 118 -15.30 2.82 18.83
CA LYS A 118 -14.99 1.67 17.96
C LYS A 118 -13.51 1.30 18.02
N ALA A 119 -12.62 2.30 17.99
CA ALA A 119 -11.17 2.10 18.06
C ALA A 119 -10.75 1.38 19.36
N PHE A 120 -11.30 1.75 20.51
CA PHE A 120 -11.00 1.12 21.80
C PHE A 120 -11.38 -0.37 21.81
N ASN A 121 -12.61 -0.69 21.37
CA ASN A 121 -13.10 -2.06 21.31
C ASN A 121 -12.32 -2.91 20.30
N HIS A 122 -11.95 -2.31 19.16
CA HIS A 122 -11.15 -2.97 18.12
C HIS A 122 -9.73 -3.28 18.60
N VAL A 123 -9.07 -2.32 19.25
CA VAL A 123 -7.73 -2.52 19.85
C VAL A 123 -7.76 -3.63 20.90
N LYS A 124 -8.75 -3.64 21.79
CA LYS A 124 -8.89 -4.73 22.78
C LYS A 124 -9.09 -6.09 22.13
N LYS A 125 -9.82 -6.16 21.03
CA LYS A 125 -9.98 -7.41 20.27
C LYS A 125 -8.66 -7.89 19.68
N ILE A 126 -7.84 -6.99 19.12
CA ILE A 126 -6.51 -7.32 18.59
C ILE A 126 -5.59 -7.87 19.69
N LEU A 127 -5.66 -7.32 20.90
CA LEU A 127 -4.84 -7.75 22.05
C LEU A 127 -5.26 -9.09 22.67
N LEU A 128 -6.50 -9.52 22.44
CA LEU A 128 -7.07 -10.76 22.99
C LEU A 128 -7.11 -11.91 21.96
N MET A 129 -6.55 -11.70 20.77
CA MET A 129 -6.53 -12.65 19.64
C MET A 129 -5.18 -13.35 19.56
#